data_AF-A0A835F2I4-F1
#
_entry.id   AF-A0A835F2I4-F1
#
_cell.length_a   1.000
_cell.length_b   1.000
_cell.length_c   1.000
_cell.angle_alpha   90.00
_cell.angle_beta   90.00
_cell.angle_gamma   90.00
#
_symmetry.space_group_name_H-M   'P 1'
#
loop_
_entity.id
_entity.type
_entity.pdbx_description
1 polymer ?
#
loop_
_entity_poly.entity_id
_entity_poly.type
_entity_poly.pdbx_seq_one_letter_code
_entity_poly.pdbx_strand_id
1 'polypeptide(L)'
;MGDTSRRPASLQGAVREVEEMTRNNSRHHLILATCYSGRWDIVQACRELAAKVQDNQLRPEDIDESMLAGHLATNVLGDQLACPDLLIRTSGELRLSNFLLWQSAYTELYFTSTFWPDFGEDDYIQALKSFQSRERRAACTKQCSQSISTNNGLHLPWIVAS
;
A
#
# COMPACT_ATOMS: atom_id res chain seq x y z
N MET A 1 5.53 -6.45 4.79
CA MET A 1 6.33 -5.21 4.67
C MET A 1 6.64 -4.62 6.05
N GLY A 2 7.70 -3.80 6.15
CA GLY A 2 8.15 -3.11 7.37
C GLY A 2 9.55 -3.55 7.84
N ASP A 3 10.00 -3.01 8.99
CA ASP A 3 11.35 -3.23 9.49
C ASP A 3 11.54 -4.66 10.03
N THR A 4 12.31 -5.47 9.29
CA THR A 4 12.54 -6.88 9.63
C THR A 4 13.47 -7.06 10.83
N SER A 5 14.39 -6.13 11.05
CA SER A 5 15.36 -6.18 12.16
C SER A 5 14.70 -6.06 13.53
N ARG A 6 13.52 -5.43 13.57
CA ARG A 6 12.73 -5.22 14.80
C ARG A 6 11.79 -6.39 15.13
N ARG A 7 11.70 -7.40 14.25
CA ARG A 7 10.81 -8.55 14.45
C ARG A 7 11.51 -9.65 15.26
N PRO A 8 10.84 -10.28 16.24
CA PRO A 8 11.35 -11.47 16.91
C PRO A 8 11.67 -12.59 15.90
N ALA A 9 12.67 -13.41 16.18
CA ALA A 9 13.10 -14.50 15.29
C ALA A 9 11.96 -15.48 14.94
N SER A 10 11.08 -15.77 15.91
CA SER A 10 9.89 -16.61 15.70
C SER A 10 8.95 -16.03 14.65
N LEU A 11 8.68 -14.72 14.69
CA LEU A 11 7.84 -14.04 13.71
C LEU A 11 8.50 -13.99 12.33
N GLN A 12 9.82 -13.80 12.27
CA GLN A 12 10.55 -13.85 11.00
C GLN A 12 10.45 -15.24 10.35
N GLY A 13 10.59 -16.31 11.15
CA GLY A 13 10.42 -17.69 10.68
C GLY A 13 9.02 -17.96 10.13
N ALA A 14 7.98 -17.61 10.89
CA ALA A 14 6.59 -17.80 10.48
C ALA A 14 6.24 -17.01 9.20
N VAL A 15 6.72 -15.77 9.07
CA VAL A 15 6.48 -14.98 7.85
C VAL A 15 7.14 -15.61 6.64
N ARG A 16 8.39 -16.09 6.76
CA ARG A 16 9.07 -16.77 5.64
C ARG A 16 8.36 -18.04 5.20
N GLU A 17 7.85 -18.82 6.14
CA GLU A 17 7.07 -20.03 5.83
C GLU A 17 5.81 -19.70 5.04
N VAL A 18 5.04 -18.70 5.49
CA VAL A 18 3.82 -18.25 4.79
C VAL A 18 4.15 -17.67 3.41
N GLU A 19 5.20 -16.86 3.29
CA GLU A 19 5.66 -16.32 2.00
C GLU A 19 6.04 -17.43 1.02
N GLU A 20 6.75 -18.47 1.47
CA GLU A 20 7.13 -19.61 0.62
C GLU A 20 5.91 -20.45 0.21
N MET A 21 5.01 -20.75 1.15
CA MET A 21 3.78 -21.50 0.87
C MET A 21 2.87 -20.79 -0.13
N THR A 22 2.91 -19.45 -0.16
CA THR A 22 2.00 -18.62 -0.98
C THR A 22 2.67 -18.02 -2.21
N ARG A 23 3.97 -18.27 -2.46
CA ARG A 23 4.76 -17.60 -3.50
C ARG A 23 4.20 -17.71 -4.92
N ASN A 24 3.47 -18.77 -5.22
CA ASN A 24 2.91 -19.04 -6.55
C ASN A 24 1.43 -18.61 -6.67
N ASN A 25 0.85 -17.99 -5.64
CA ASN A 25 -0.51 -17.47 -5.68
C ASN A 25 -0.54 -16.14 -6.44
N SER A 26 -1.37 -16.06 -7.47
CA SER A 26 -1.50 -14.88 -8.32
C SER A 26 -2.89 -14.23 -8.27
N ARG A 27 -3.87 -14.86 -7.61
CA ARG A 27 -5.26 -14.38 -7.58
C ARG A 27 -5.47 -13.26 -6.55
N HIS A 28 -4.83 -13.37 -5.40
CA HIS A 28 -4.98 -12.42 -4.29
C HIS A 28 -3.63 -12.18 -3.63
N HIS A 29 -3.35 -10.91 -3.36
CA HIS A 29 -2.18 -10.47 -2.60
C HIS A 29 -2.65 -9.96 -1.24
N LEU A 30 -2.19 -10.60 -0.18
CA LEU A 30 -2.36 -10.12 1.19
C LEU A 30 -1.03 -9.56 1.67
N ILE A 31 -1.01 -8.29 2.06
CA ILE A 31 0.18 -7.68 2.65
C ILE A 31 -0.07 -7.37 4.11
N LEU A 32 0.80 -7.91 4.95
CA LEU A 32 0.86 -7.58 6.36
C LEU A 32 1.95 -6.55 6.61
N ALA A 33 1.55 -5.42 7.19
CA ALA A 33 2.44 -4.35 7.63
C ALA A 33 2.82 -4.61 9.10
N THR A 34 4.05 -5.06 9.34
CA THR A 34 4.55 -5.34 10.70
C THR A 34 5.80 -4.53 10.94
N CYS A 35 5.88 -3.84 12.09
CA CYS A 35 6.94 -2.86 12.34
C CYS A 35 7.06 -1.82 11.21
N TYR A 36 5.94 -1.48 10.56
CA TYR A 36 5.88 -0.57 9.43
C TYR A 36 5.50 0.85 9.88
N SER A 37 6.01 1.84 9.16
CA SER A 37 5.63 3.25 9.24
C SER A 37 5.88 3.89 7.87
N GLY A 38 4.99 4.76 7.41
CA GLY A 38 5.16 5.47 6.14
C GLY A 38 6.39 6.39 6.12
N ARG A 39 6.71 7.05 7.24
CA ARG A 39 7.96 7.82 7.36
C ARG A 39 9.19 6.91 7.31
N TRP A 40 9.16 5.76 7.96
CA TRP A 40 10.26 4.79 7.88
C TRP A 40 10.45 4.32 6.43
N ASP A 41 9.36 4.03 5.74
CA ASP A 41 9.33 3.55 4.35
C ASP A 41 10.04 4.54 3.41
N ILE A 42 9.64 5.81 3.46
CA ILE A 42 10.27 6.89 2.68
C ILE A 42 11.76 7.03 3.01
N VAL A 43 12.13 6.96 4.29
CA VAL A 43 13.54 7.07 4.71
C VAL A 43 14.38 5.90 4.19
N GLN A 44 13.85 4.68 4.17
CA GLN A 44 14.59 3.55 3.58
C GLN A 44 14.76 3.71 2.08
N ALA A 45 13.70 4.11 1.36
CA ALA A 45 13.79 4.39 -0.07
C ALA A 45 14.86 5.45 -0.39
N CYS A 46 14.88 6.56 0.37
CA CYS A 46 15.91 7.58 0.24
C CYS A 46 17.33 7.05 0.50
N ARG A 47 17.52 6.17 1.50
CA ARG A 47 18.83 5.58 1.82
C ARG A 47 19.33 4.65 0.72
N GLU A 48 18.44 3.82 0.17
CA GLU A 48 18.77 2.92 -0.93
C GLU A 48 19.18 3.71 -2.18
N LEU A 49 18.44 4.77 -2.52
CA LEU A 49 18.78 5.65 -3.63
C LEU A 49 20.09 6.39 -3.41
N ALA A 50 20.32 6.92 -2.21
CA ALA A 50 21.57 7.59 -1.85
C ALA A 50 22.79 6.66 -1.96
N ALA A 51 22.65 5.39 -1.57
CA ALA A 51 23.69 4.38 -1.75
C ALA A 51 24.00 4.13 -3.23
N LYS A 52 22.97 4.01 -4.08
CA LYS A 52 23.16 3.86 -5.53
C LYS A 52 23.84 5.08 -6.16
N VAL A 53 23.54 6.28 -5.69
CA VAL A 53 24.25 7.51 -6.11
C VAL A 53 25.71 7.48 -5.67
N GLN A 54 25.98 7.10 -4.42
CA GLN A 54 27.35 6.98 -3.89
C GLN A 54 28.18 5.95 -4.67
N ASP A 55 27.54 4.87 -5.12
CA ASP A 55 28.16 3.81 -5.92
C ASP A 55 28.29 4.17 -7.42
N ASN A 56 27.99 5.41 -7.81
CA ASN A 56 27.97 5.91 -9.20
C ASN A 56 27.03 5.12 -10.14
N GLN A 57 26.00 4.48 -9.60
CA GLN A 57 24.99 3.77 -10.41
C GLN A 57 23.87 4.70 -10.89
N LEU A 58 23.67 5.82 -10.19
CA LEU A 58 22.66 6.84 -10.47
C LEU A 58 23.26 8.22 -10.22
N ARG A 59 22.70 9.26 -10.85
CA ARG A 59 22.97 10.65 -10.48
C ARG A 59 21.79 11.20 -9.68
N PRO A 60 21.99 12.17 -8.76
CA PRO A 60 20.89 12.77 -8.01
C PRO A 60 19.75 13.29 -8.89
N GLU A 61 20.08 13.86 -10.06
CA GLU A 61 19.11 14.37 -11.03
C GLU A 61 18.27 13.30 -11.74
N ASP A 62 18.68 12.03 -11.66
CA ASP A 62 17.92 10.91 -12.22
C ASP A 62 16.79 10.44 -11.27
N ILE A 63 16.76 10.93 -10.02
CA ILE A 63 15.77 10.54 -9.01
C ILE A 63 14.50 11.37 -9.20
N ASP A 64 13.42 10.70 -9.59
CA ASP A 64 12.07 11.26 -9.68
C ASP A 64 11.06 10.53 -8.76
N GLU A 65 9.79 10.93 -8.82
CA GLU A 65 8.71 10.34 -8.03
C GLU A 65 8.52 8.84 -8.32
N SER A 66 8.70 8.42 -9.58
CA SER A 66 8.55 7.03 -10.00
C SER A 66 9.68 6.18 -9.42
N MET A 67 10.91 6.70 -9.49
CA MET A 67 12.07 6.04 -8.94
C MET A 67 11.97 5.92 -7.42
N LEU A 68 11.51 6.95 -6.70
CA LEU A 68 11.26 6.83 -5.27
C LEU A 68 10.19 5.78 -4.97
N ALA A 69 9.08 5.78 -5.71
CA ALA A 69 8.00 4.80 -5.55
C ALA A 69 8.49 3.36 -5.73
N GLY A 70 9.39 3.13 -6.70
CA GLY A 70 10.03 1.83 -6.94
C GLY A 70 10.96 1.35 -5.82
N HIS A 71 11.27 2.19 -4.82
CA HIS A 71 12.08 1.82 -3.65
C HIS A 71 11.26 1.78 -2.35
N LEU A 72 9.94 2.01 -2.42
CA LEU A 72 9.06 1.83 -1.26
C LEU A 72 8.75 0.35 -1.03
N ALA A 73 8.40 0.01 0.20
CA ALA A 73 8.13 -1.38 0.60
C ALA A 73 6.91 -2.01 -0.12
N THR A 74 6.05 -1.20 -0.75
CA THR A 74 4.92 -1.66 -1.57
C THR A 74 5.31 -1.99 -3.01
N ASN A 75 6.53 -1.66 -3.47
CA ASN A 75 6.98 -1.94 -4.84
C ASN A 75 6.94 -3.43 -5.19
N VAL A 76 6.98 -4.33 -4.19
CA VAL A 76 6.81 -5.78 -4.38
C VAL A 76 5.50 -6.18 -5.08
N LEU A 77 4.51 -5.28 -5.12
CA LEU A 77 3.24 -5.46 -5.80
C LEU A 77 3.25 -5.01 -7.26
N GLY A 78 4.29 -4.30 -7.70
CA GLY A 78 4.32 -3.61 -8.98
C GLY A 78 3.51 -2.31 -9.01
N ASP A 79 3.76 -1.49 -10.03
CA ASP A 79 3.25 -0.12 -10.15
C ASP A 79 1.73 -0.01 -10.08
N GLN A 80 1.01 -1.02 -10.56
CA GLN A 80 -0.46 -1.04 -10.61
C GLN A 80 -1.11 -1.25 -9.24
N LEU A 81 -0.43 -1.97 -8.34
CA LEU A 81 -0.97 -2.35 -7.03
C LEU A 81 -0.27 -1.63 -5.88
N ALA A 82 0.72 -0.78 -6.17
CA ALA A 82 1.50 -0.08 -5.15
C ALA A 82 0.73 1.01 -4.40
N CYS A 83 -0.38 1.53 -4.96
CA CYS A 83 -1.18 2.62 -4.39
C CYS A 83 -2.65 2.19 -4.19
N PRO A 84 -3.24 2.33 -2.98
CA PRO A 84 -4.56 1.78 -2.72
C PRO A 84 -5.67 2.61 -3.33
N ASP A 85 -6.71 1.92 -3.79
CA ASP A 85 -7.94 2.58 -4.20
C ASP A 85 -8.72 3.08 -2.98
N LEU A 86 -8.76 2.26 -1.93
CA LEU A 86 -9.54 2.50 -0.72
C LEU A 86 -8.75 2.12 0.54
N LEU A 87 -8.68 3.06 1.49
CA LEU A 87 -8.13 2.82 2.83
C LEU A 87 -9.27 2.90 3.85
N ILE A 88 -9.50 1.78 4.53
CA ILE A 88 -10.48 1.63 5.60
C ILE A 88 -9.77 1.80 6.93
N ARG A 89 -10.26 2.72 7.76
CA ARG A 89 -9.77 2.98 9.11
C ARG A 89 -10.89 2.78 10.11
N THR A 90 -10.67 1.88 11.06
CA THR A 90 -11.65 1.51 12.08
C THR A 90 -11.50 2.34 13.36
N SER A 91 -12.38 2.12 14.34
CA SER A 91 -12.31 2.69 15.69
C SER A 91 -12.50 4.21 15.79
N GLY A 92 -13.09 4.84 14.77
CA GLY A 92 -13.50 6.26 14.77
C GLY A 92 -12.39 7.28 14.56
N GLU A 93 -11.16 6.83 14.27
CA GLU A 93 -10.00 7.71 14.21
C GLU A 93 -9.81 8.35 12.83
N LEU A 94 -9.97 9.68 12.75
CA LEU A 94 -9.86 10.44 11.50
C LEU A 94 -8.41 10.82 11.15
N ARG A 95 -7.51 9.82 11.09
CA ARG A 95 -6.11 10.01 10.73
C ARG A 95 -5.50 8.74 10.11
N LEU A 96 -4.54 8.93 9.21
CA LEU A 96 -3.75 7.83 8.64
C LEU A 96 -2.80 7.19 9.66
N SER A 97 -2.45 7.89 10.74
CA SER A 97 -1.55 7.37 11.78
C SER A 97 -0.21 6.87 11.24
N ASN A 98 0.39 7.61 10.28
CA ASN A 98 1.70 7.28 9.70
C ASN A 98 1.69 5.95 8.92
N PHE A 99 0.56 5.64 8.27
CA PHE A 99 0.37 4.47 7.42
C PHE A 99 0.25 4.89 5.95
N LEU A 100 0.97 4.20 5.06
CA LEU A 100 0.96 4.38 3.61
C LEU A 100 0.99 5.84 3.13
N LEU A 101 1.88 6.66 3.70
CA LEU A 101 1.86 8.12 3.48
C LEU A 101 2.09 8.52 2.03
N TRP A 102 2.99 7.84 1.33
CA TRP A 102 3.27 8.10 -0.08
C TRP A 102 2.18 7.50 -0.96
N GLN A 103 1.85 6.23 -0.69
CA GLN A 103 0.92 5.44 -1.49
C GLN A 103 -0.51 6.00 -1.42
N SER A 104 -0.89 6.63 -0.32
CA SER A 104 -2.25 7.15 -0.09
C SER A 104 -2.50 8.56 -0.59
N ALA A 105 -1.64 9.12 -1.44
CA ALA A 105 -1.80 10.49 -1.96
C ALA A 105 -3.14 10.72 -2.68
N TYR A 106 -3.67 9.69 -3.35
CA TYR A 106 -4.95 9.74 -4.08
C TYR A 106 -5.94 8.66 -3.65
N THR A 107 -5.66 7.98 -2.53
CA THR A 107 -6.53 6.91 -2.01
C THR A 107 -7.80 7.50 -1.41
N GLU A 108 -8.93 6.87 -1.70
CA GLU A 108 -10.17 7.20 -1.02
C GLU A 108 -10.12 6.72 0.43
N LEU A 109 -10.44 7.62 1.37
CA LEU A 109 -10.43 7.31 2.79
C LEU A 109 -11.84 6.99 3.28
N TYR A 110 -11.99 5.88 3.98
CA TYR A 110 -13.22 5.47 4.65
C TYR A 110 -12.95 5.25 6.13
N PHE A 111 -13.67 6.01 6.97
CA PHE A 111 -13.54 5.94 8.42
C PHE A 111 -14.83 5.38 9.01
N THR A 112 -14.72 4.40 9.90
CA THR A 112 -15.85 3.84 10.64
C THR A 112 -15.57 3.84 12.14
N SER A 113 -16.63 4.02 12.94
CA SER A 113 -16.59 3.87 14.40
C SER A 113 -16.57 2.41 14.86
N THR A 114 -16.86 1.45 13.98
CA THR A 114 -16.77 0.01 14.28
C THR A 114 -15.33 -0.33 14.70
N PHE A 115 -15.15 -1.03 15.82
CA PHE A 115 -13.83 -1.48 16.27
C PHE A 115 -13.36 -2.66 15.41
N TRP A 116 -12.04 -2.81 15.24
CA TRP A 116 -11.46 -3.87 14.40
C TRP A 116 -11.96 -5.29 14.74
N PRO A 117 -12.06 -5.73 16.03
CA PRO A 117 -12.56 -7.06 16.36
C PRO A 117 -14.02 -7.29 15.97
N ASP A 118 -14.80 -6.21 15.83
CA ASP A 118 -16.23 -6.23 15.51
C ASP A 118 -16.49 -5.96 14.03
N PHE A 119 -15.47 -5.58 13.25
CA PHE A 119 -15.59 -5.24 11.83
C PHE A 119 -15.85 -6.51 11.01
N GLY A 120 -17.03 -6.57 10.39
CA GLY A 120 -17.50 -7.75 9.66
C GLY A 120 -17.71 -7.54 8.16
N GLU A 121 -18.36 -8.53 7.54
CA GLU A 121 -18.71 -8.51 6.11
C GLU A 121 -19.66 -7.35 5.77
N ASP A 122 -20.64 -7.07 6.62
CA ASP A 122 -21.61 -5.98 6.40
C ASP A 122 -20.92 -4.60 6.41
N ASP A 123 -19.99 -4.36 7.35
CA ASP A 123 -19.19 -3.13 7.40
C ASP A 123 -18.32 -2.98 6.14
N TYR A 124 -17.71 -4.08 5.70
CA TYR A 124 -16.89 -4.11 4.49
C TYR A 124 -17.72 -3.78 3.23
N ILE A 125 -18.90 -4.37 3.09
CA ILE A 125 -19.84 -4.06 2.00
C ILE A 125 -20.27 -2.60 2.06
N GLN A 126 -20.47 -2.04 3.26
CA GLN A 126 -20.80 -0.62 3.43
C GLN A 126 -19.65 0.28 2.98
N ALA A 127 -18.41 -0.06 3.32
CA ALA A 127 -17.22 0.66 2.87
C ALA A 127 -17.10 0.64 1.34
N LEU A 128 -17.34 -0.52 0.72
CA LEU A 128 -17.36 -0.67 -0.74
C LEU A 128 -18.45 0.16 -1.41
N LYS A 129 -19.67 0.15 -0.89
CA LYS A 129 -20.77 0.98 -1.40
C LYS A 129 -20.43 2.47 -1.31
N SER A 130 -19.84 2.90 -0.20
CA SER A 130 -19.38 4.29 -0.03
C SER A 130 -18.28 4.66 -1.02
N PHE A 131 -17.37 3.74 -1.34
CA PHE A 131 -16.35 3.96 -2.37
C PHE A 131 -16.97 4.09 -3.76
N GLN A 132 -17.89 3.20 -4.13
CA GLN A 132 -18.55 3.19 -5.43
C GLN A 132 -19.45 4.42 -5.67
N SER A 133 -20.01 5.01 -4.61
CA SER A 133 -20.89 6.19 -4.73
C SER A 133 -20.13 7.50 -4.94
N ARG A 134 -18.79 7.52 -4.83
CA ARG A 134 -17.99 8.74 -4.97
C ARG A 134 -17.78 9.09 -6.44
N GLU A 135 -18.16 10.29 -6.84
CA GLU A 135 -17.85 10.80 -8.17
C GLU A 135 -16.35 11.08 -8.30
N ARG A 136 -15.65 10.32 -9.14
CA ARG A 136 -14.25 10.59 -9.46
C ARG A 136 -14.16 11.88 -10.29
N ARG A 137 -13.67 12.97 -9.71
CA ARG A 137 -13.29 14.17 -10.47
C ARG A 137 -12.10 13.82 -11.37
N ALA A 138 -12.28 13.94 -12.69
CA ALA A 138 -11.31 13.58 -13.73
C ALA A 138 -9.99 14.40 -13.76
N ALA A 139 -9.71 15.20 -12.73
CA ALA A 139 -8.66 16.21 -12.74
C ALA A 139 -7.28 15.72 -12.29
N CYS A 140 -7.11 14.47 -11.86
CA CYS A 140 -5.79 13.97 -11.44
C CYS A 140 -5.60 12.48 -11.76
N THR A 141 -5.70 12.14 -13.05
CA THR A 141 -5.66 10.74 -13.49
C THR A 141 -4.36 10.33 -14.20
N LYS A 142 -3.27 11.11 -14.08
CA LYS A 142 -2.08 10.90 -14.94
C LYS A 142 -0.86 10.27 -14.27
N GLN A 143 -0.66 10.40 -12.97
CA GLN A 143 0.56 9.87 -12.33
C GLN A 143 0.36 8.50 -11.65
N CYS A 144 -0.88 8.13 -11.28
CA CYS A 144 -1.16 6.90 -10.53
C CYS A 144 -2.33 6.07 -11.09
N SER A 145 -2.78 6.40 -12.30
CA SER A 145 -4.09 5.92 -12.81
C SER A 145 -4.11 5.66 -14.31
N GLN A 146 -2.97 5.24 -14.87
CA GLN A 146 -2.99 4.50 -16.13
C GLN A 146 -3.37 3.04 -15.86
N SER A 147 -4.66 2.78 -15.64
CA SER A 147 -5.33 1.52 -16.03
C SER A 147 -6.77 1.42 -15.47
N ILE A 148 -7.64 2.35 -15.84
CA ILE A 148 -9.08 2.03 -15.91
C ILE A 148 -9.59 2.41 -17.30
N SER A 149 -9.00 1.78 -18.31
CA SER A 149 -9.62 1.68 -19.63
C SER A 149 -9.01 0.48 -20.36
N THR A 150 -9.61 -0.71 -20.19
CA THR A 150 -10.11 -1.60 -21.25
C THR A 150 -10.31 -3.04 -20.74
N ASN A 151 -11.44 -3.63 -21.16
CA ASN A 151 -11.83 -5.05 -21.14
C ASN A 151 -12.18 -5.76 -19.82
N ASN A 152 -13.50 -5.83 -19.56
CA ASN A 152 -14.26 -7.02 -19.09
C ASN A 152 -13.70 -7.88 -17.94
N GLY A 153 -12.97 -7.29 -17.00
CA GLY A 153 -12.68 -7.89 -15.69
C GLY A 153 -13.00 -6.88 -14.60
N LEU A 154 -13.83 -7.25 -13.63
CA LEU A 154 -14.00 -6.48 -12.40
C LEU A 154 -12.66 -6.47 -11.66
N HIS A 155 -11.89 -5.38 -11.79
CA HIS A 155 -10.72 -5.16 -10.93
C HIS A 155 -11.25 -4.94 -9.51
N LEU A 156 -10.97 -5.88 -8.62
CA LEU A 156 -11.28 -5.71 -7.20
C LEU A 156 -10.38 -4.58 -6.69
N PRO A 157 -10.93 -3.54 -6.04
CA PRO A 157 -10.14 -2.44 -5.52
C PRO A 157 -9.07 -2.98 -4.56
N TRP A 158 -7.85 -2.45 -4.62
CA TRP A 158 -6.85 -2.77 -3.60
C TRP A 158 -7.25 -2.03 -2.32
N ILE A 159 -7.70 -2.80 -1.32
CA ILE A 159 -8.20 -2.29 -0.06
C ILE A 159 -7.21 -2.57 1.04
N VAL A 160 -6.95 -1.56 1.85
CA VAL A 160 -6.17 -1.72 3.07
C VAL A 160 -7.05 -1.37 4.27
N ALA A 161 -7.16 -2.30 5.20
CA ALA A 161 -7.79 -2.07 6.49
C ALA A 161 -6.71 -1.89 7.56
N SER A 162 -6.87 -0.86 8.39
CA SER A 162 -5.90 -0.50 9.44
C SER A 162 -6.55 0.01 10.72
#